data_AF-A0A846T633-F1
#
_entry.id   AF-A0A846T633-F1
#
_cell.length_a   1.000
_cell.length_b   1.000
_cell.length_c   1.000
_cell.angle_alpha   90.00
_cell.angle_beta   90.00
_cell.angle_gamma   90.00
#
_symmetry.space_group_name_H-M   'P 1'
#
loop_
_entity.id
_entity.type
_entity.pdbx_description
1 polymer ?
#
loop_
_entity_poly.entity_id
_entity_poly.type
_entity_poly.pdbx_seq_one_letter_code
_entity_poly.pdbx_strand_id
1 'polypeptide(L)' 'MKLTGAEVPVDTLINVQPNTVLVVFSDKSGAIKVVEIDNDSIPKGEAFVRVNTSDSGQGGCWVCMNGCFEWFDPCP' A
#
# COMPACT_ATOMS: atom_id res chain seq x y z
N MET A 1 -16.98 -0.72 -0.33
CA MET A 1 -16.34 -1.99 0.10
C MET A 1 -15.34 -1.67 1.19
N LYS A 2 -15.05 -2.62 2.10
CA LYS A 2 -14.01 -2.44 3.12
C LYS A 2 -12.71 -2.95 2.51
N LEU A 3 -11.64 -2.15 2.52
CA LEU A 3 -10.31 -2.59 2.12
C LEU A 3 -9.92 -3.83 2.95
N THR A 4 -9.59 -4.93 2.29
CA THR A 4 -9.19 -6.18 2.93
C THR A 4 -7.73 -6.47 2.65
N GLY A 5 -7.01 -6.85 3.70
CA GLY A 5 -5.63 -7.28 3.59
C GLY A 5 -5.25 -8.22 4.73
N ALA A 6 -4.24 -9.04 4.49
CA ALA A 6 -3.73 -10.01 5.44
C ALA A 6 -2.21 -9.86 5.56
N GLU A 7 -1.69 -10.02 6.78
CA GLU A 7 -0.25 -10.14 6.97
C GLU A 7 0.23 -11.46 6.37
N VAL A 8 1.28 -11.38 5.56
CA VAL A 8 1.89 -12.54 4.89
C VAL A 8 3.38 -12.65 5.25
N PRO A 9 3.98 -13.83 5.14
CA PRO A 9 5.41 -14.00 5.37
C PRO A 9 6.26 -13.09 4.47
N VAL A 10 7.38 -12.59 4.99
CA VAL A 10 8.33 -11.76 4.23
C VAL A 10 8.84 -12.48 2.98
N ASP A 11 9.00 -13.80 3.05
CA ASP A 11 9.45 -14.64 1.93
C ASP A 11 8.51 -14.58 0.71
N THR A 12 7.27 -14.13 0.86
CA THR A 12 6.35 -13.87 -0.26
C THR A 12 6.91 -12.83 -1.24
N LEU A 13 7.80 -11.94 -0.79
CA LEU A 13 8.47 -10.97 -1.65
C LEU A 13 9.41 -11.61 -2.69
N ILE A 14 9.86 -12.85 -2.46
CA ILE A 14 10.77 -13.57 -3.37
C ILE A 14 10.03 -14.04 -4.63
N ASN A 15 8.75 -14.39 -4.50
CA ASN A 15 7.90 -14.92 -5.57
C ASN A 15 6.52 -14.26 -5.54
N VAL A 16 6.48 -12.98 -5.89
CA VAL A 16 5.21 -12.22 -5.96
C VAL A 16 4.38 -12.72 -7.14
N GLN A 17 3.14 -13.12 -6.87
CA GLN A 17 2.22 -13.51 -7.92
C GLN A 17 1.81 -12.30 -8.78
N PRO A 18 1.50 -12.50 -10.08
CA PRO A 18 0.95 -11.43 -10.91
C PRO A 18 -0.33 -10.85 -10.31
N ASN A 19 -0.57 -9.56 -10.52
CA ASN A 19 -1.75 -8.83 -10.04
C ASN A 19 -1.90 -8.74 -8.50
N THR A 20 -0.84 -9.01 -7.75
CA THR A 20 -0.81 -8.85 -6.28
C THR A 20 -0.34 -7.44 -5.89
N VAL A 21 -0.96 -6.88 -4.85
CA VAL A 21 -0.51 -5.64 -4.21
C VAL A 21 0.03 -5.98 -2.82
N LEU A 22 1.33 -5.77 -2.61
CA LEU A 22 1.99 -5.94 -1.32
C LEU A 22 2.39 -4.57 -0.76
N VAL A 23 2.04 -4.32 0.50
CA VAL A 23 2.52 -3.15 1.24
C VAL A 23 3.56 -3.62 2.24
N VAL A 24 4.77 -3.09 2.11
CA VAL A 24 5.91 -3.45 2.96
C VAL A 24 6.18 -2.33 3.95
N PHE A 25 6.13 -2.66 5.24
CA PHE A 25 6.49 -1.75 6.32
C PHE A 25 7.81 -2.20 6.92
N SER A 26 8.79 -1.30 7.00
CA SER A 26 10.00 -1.50 7.79
C SER A 26 10.00 -0.52 8.94
N ASP A 27 10.27 -1.01 10.15
CA ASP A 27 10.47 -0.13 11.30
C ASP A 27 11.94 0.31 11.42
N LYS A 28 12.22 1.14 12.44
CA LYS A 28 13.55 1.69 12.73
C LYS A 28 14.58 0.62 13.14
N SER A 29 14.13 -0.56 13.55
CA SER A 29 15.00 -1.70 13.90
C SER A 29 15.28 -2.62 12.70
N GLY A 30 14.65 -2.35 11.55
CA GLY A 30 14.74 -3.19 10.36
C GLY A 30 13.75 -4.35 10.35
N ALA A 31 12.79 -4.41 11.28
CA ALA A 31 11.75 -5.42 11.25
C ALA A 31 10.79 -5.15 10.09
N ILE A 32 10.53 -6.18 9.28
CA ILE A 32 9.70 -6.09 8.08
C ILE A 32 8.35 -6.74 8.36
N LYS A 33 7.27 -6.04 8.02
CA LYS A 33 5.93 -6.60 7.88
C LYS A 33 5.44 -6.45 6.46
N VAL A 34 4.85 -7.50 5.91
CA VAL A 34 4.27 -7.50 4.58
C VAL A 34 2.78 -7.74 4.71
N VAL A 35 1.99 -6.86 4.12
CA VAL A 35 0.54 -6.99 4.05
C VAL A 35 0.17 -7.17 2.58
N GLU A 36 -0.48 -8.28 2.27
CA GLU A 36 -1.11 -8.51 0.98
C GLU A 36 -2.49 -7.87 0.98
N ILE A 37 -2.75 -7.02 0.01
CA ILE A 37 -4.02 -6.33 -0.18
C ILE A 37 -4.80 -7.06 -1.26
N ASP A 38 -6.06 -7.38 -0.97
CA ASP A 38 -7.00 -7.89 -1.96
C ASP A 38 -7.25 -6.79 -3.01
N ASN A 39 -6.77 -7.01 -4.23
CA ASN A 39 -6.80 -6.04 -5.31
C ASN A 39 -8.24 -5.64 -5.69
N ASP A 40 -9.18 -6.61 -5.65
CA ASP A 40 -10.59 -6.35 -5.94
C ASP A 40 -11.27 -5.49 -4.86
N SER A 41 -10.67 -5.41 -3.67
CA SER A 41 -11.14 -4.56 -2.57
C SER A 41 -10.66 -3.10 -2.66
N ILE A 42 -9.71 -2.78 -3.57
CA ILE A 42 -9.13 -1.45 -3.69
C ILE A 42 -10.12 -0.51 -4.41
N PRO A 43 -10.56 0.58 -3.76
CA PRO A 43 -11.46 1.54 -4.39
C PRO A 43 -10.77 2.30 -5.53
N LYS A 44 -11.46 2.41 -6.67
CA LYS A 44 -10.98 3.16 -7.83
C LYS A 44 -11.11 4.66 -7.58
N GLY A 45 -10.06 5.42 -7.86
CA GLY A 45 -10.02 6.88 -7.67
C GLY A 45 -9.90 7.33 -6.22
N GLU A 46 -9.72 6.40 -5.27
CA GLU A 46 -9.54 6.71 -3.85
C GLU A 46 -8.18 6.20 -3.34
N ALA A 47 -7.67 6.86 -2.30
CA ALA A 47 -6.43 6.45 -1.65
C ALA A 47 -6.62 5.15 -0.84
N PHE A 48 -5.76 4.15 -1.06
CA PHE A 48 -5.78 2.90 -0.29
C PHE A 48 -4.59 2.74 0.66
N VAL A 49 -3.50 3.49 0.44
CA VAL A 49 -2.39 3.67 1.39
C VAL A 49 -2.12 5.16 1.52
N ARG A 50 -2.14 5.68 2.76
CA ARG A 50 -1.78 7.07 3.09
C ARG A 50 -0.55 7.09 3.98
N VAL A 51 0.46 7.86 3.58
CA VAL A 51 1.65 8.13 4.38
C VAL A 51 1.51 9.52 4.97
N ASN A 52 1.31 9.59 6.28
CA ASN A 52 1.26 10.84 7.02
C ASN A 52 2.64 11.16 7.59
N THR A 53 3.06 12.43 7.55
CA THR A 53 4.26 12.88 8.27
C THR A 53 3.85 13.58 9.56
N SER A 54 4.64 13.42 10.63
CA SER A 54 4.33 13.96 11.96
C SER A 54 4.57 15.47 12.07
N ASP A 55 5.39 16.05 11.20
CA ASP A 55 5.97 17.39 11.41
C ASP A 55 5.92 18.21 10.11
N SER A 56 4.77 18.81 9.80
CA SER A 56 4.60 19.82 8.72
C SER A 56 5.01 19.41 7.29
N GLY A 57 5.41 18.17 7.05
CA GLY A 57 5.69 17.63 5.73
C GLY A 57 4.39 17.27 5.01
N GLN A 58 4.31 17.60 3.72
CA GLN A 58 3.28 17.02 2.87
C GLN A 58 3.49 15.50 2.83
N GLY A 59 2.44 14.78 3.21
CA GLY A 59 2.38 13.32 3.03
C GLY A 59 1.91 12.99 1.61
N GLY A 60 1.65 11.72 1.36
CA GLY A 60 1.07 11.32 0.08
C GLY A 60 0.35 9.99 0.16
N CYS A 61 -0.21 9.57 -0.96
CA CYS A 61 -0.96 8.33 -1.05
C CYS A 61 -0.83 7.64 -2.38
N TRP A 62 -1.03 6.33 -2.33
CA TRP A 62 -1.28 5.51 -3.49
C TRP A 62 -2.77 5.50 -3.82
N VAL A 63 -3.10 5.81 -5.08
CA VAL A 63 -4.45 5.81 -5.65
C VAL A 63 -4.48 4.85 -6.83
N CYS A 64 -5.54 4.05 -6.95
CA CYS A 64 -5.78 3.22 -8.14
C CYS A 64 -6.58 3.99 -9.18
N MET A 65 -5.93 4.44 -10.25
CA MET A 65 -6.54 5.18 -11.36
C MET A 65 -6.50 4.32 -12.62
N ASN A 66 -7.67 4.03 -13.19
CA ASN A 66 -7.79 3.23 -14.43
C ASN A 66 -7.05 1.86 -14.40
N GLY A 67 -6.92 1.25 -13.22
CA GLY A 67 -6.19 -0.02 -13.03
C GLY A 67 -4.68 0.13 -12.84
N CYS A 68 -4.16 1.36 -12.81
CA CYS A 68 -2.78 1.67 -12.48
C CYS A 68 -2.69 2.24 -11.05
N PHE A 69 -1.62 1.89 -10.33
CA PHE A 69 -1.32 2.48 -9.03
C PHE A 69 -0.41 3.70 -9.21
N GLU A 70 -0.89 4.87 -8.79
CA GLU A 70 -0.20 6.14 -8.92
C GLU A 70 0.02 6.77 -7.53
N TRP A 71 1.19 7.37 -7.33
CA TRP A 71 1.52 8.10 -6.12
C TRP A 71 1.13 9.58 -6.28
N PHE A 72 0.42 10.12 -5.29
CA PHE A 72 0.03 11.53 -5.21
C PHE A 72 0.61 12.20 -3.96
N ASP A 73 1.23 13.36 -4.18
CA ASP A 73 1.76 14.24 -3.12
C ASP A 73 1.51 15.72 -3.53
N PRO A 74 0.58 16.44 -2.86
CA PRO A 74 -0.26 15.95 -1.76
C PRO A 74 -1.35 14.98 -2.24
N CYS A 75 -1.96 14.25 -1.32
CA CYS A 75 -3.18 13.48 -1.63
C CYS A 75 -4.29 14.38 -2.19
N PRO A 76 -4.99 13.96 -3.26
CA PRO A 76 -6.16 14.66 -3.78
C PRO A 76 -7.34 14.65 -2.80
#